data_AF-A0A265N7T8-F1
#
_entry.id   AF-A0A265N7T8-F1
#
_cell.length_a   1.000
_cell.length_b   1.000
_cell.length_c   1.000
_cell.angle_alpha   90.00
_cell.angle_beta   90.00
_cell.angle_gamma   90.00
#
_symmetry.space_group_name_H-M   'P 1'
#
loop_
_entity.id
_entity.type
_entity.pdbx_description
1 polymer ?
#
loop_
_entity_poly.entity_id
_entity_poly.type
_entity_poly.pdbx_seq_one_letter_code
_entity_poly.pdbx_strand_id
1 'polypeptide(L)'
;MRLAKAKTAITNFKKLTNDHLRTVDLMLTYVEVGTEFTNTYGDIDEKFYSSMYSMYDKVVTECEKDEELFKEFGDRLYSVVIESDGIGWGYHDGLADLYYSISWVE
;
A
#
# COMPACT_ATOMS: atom_id res chain seq x y z
N MET A 1 -15.96 -1.15 0.15
CA MET A 1 -15.05 -0.02 0.43
C MET A 1 -15.28 1.16 -0.55
N ARG A 2 -15.12 2.44 -0.15
CA ARG A 2 -15.30 3.62 -1.04
C ARG A 2 -13.95 4.21 -1.50
N LEU A 3 -13.29 3.52 -2.44
CA LEU A 3 -11.90 3.79 -2.86
C LEU A 3 -11.64 5.24 -3.30
N ALA A 4 -12.52 5.80 -4.14
CA ALA A 4 -12.35 7.16 -4.63
C ALA A 4 -12.37 8.21 -3.51
N LYS A 5 -13.26 8.05 -2.52
CA LYS A 5 -13.35 8.99 -1.40
C LYS A 5 -12.10 8.94 -0.51
N ALA A 6 -11.58 7.74 -0.27
CA ALA A 6 -10.34 7.57 0.50
C ALA A 6 -9.14 8.23 -0.22
N LYS A 7 -8.98 7.99 -1.52
CA LYS A 7 -7.94 8.65 -2.34
C LYS A 7 -8.05 10.18 -2.30
N THR A 8 -9.27 10.72 -2.38
CA THR A 8 -9.51 12.17 -2.26
C THR A 8 -9.13 12.68 -0.86
N ALA A 9 -9.46 11.94 0.20
CA ALA A 9 -9.10 12.33 1.56
C ALA A 9 -7.58 12.40 1.76
N ILE A 10 -6.83 11.39 1.29
CA ILE A 10 -5.36 11.37 1.31
C ILE A 10 -4.79 12.57 0.53
N THR A 11 -5.31 12.81 -0.67
CA THR A 11 -4.87 13.94 -1.51
C THR A 11 -5.10 15.29 -0.83
N ASN A 12 -6.26 15.48 -0.20
CA ASN A 12 -6.58 16.70 0.52
C ASN A 12 -5.71 16.86 1.77
N PHE A 13 -5.48 15.77 2.51
CA PHE A 13 -4.58 15.76 3.66
C PHE A 13 -3.18 16.24 3.27
N LYS A 14 -2.59 15.67 2.21
CA LYS A 14 -1.28 16.07 1.67
C LYS A 14 -1.25 17.57 1.36
N LYS A 15 -2.27 18.08 0.67
CA LYS A 15 -2.34 19.49 0.25
C LYS A 15 -2.46 20.47 1.42
N LEU A 16 -3.20 20.08 2.47
CA LEU A 16 -3.48 20.97 3.60
C LEU A 16 -2.37 20.99 4.64
N THR A 17 -1.70 19.86 4.84
CA THR A 17 -0.69 19.71 5.90
C THR A 17 0.73 19.82 5.38
N ASN A 18 0.95 19.42 4.12
CA ASN A 18 2.27 19.17 3.56
C ASN A 18 3.12 18.20 4.43
N ASP A 19 2.45 17.37 5.24
CA ASP A 19 3.09 16.37 6.10
C ASP A 19 3.36 15.10 5.28
N HIS A 20 4.62 14.91 4.90
CA HIS A 20 5.03 13.83 4.03
C HIS A 20 4.88 12.46 4.71
N LEU A 21 5.43 12.30 5.92
CA LEU A 21 5.39 11.06 6.70
C LEU A 21 3.94 10.59 6.90
N ARG A 22 3.06 11.48 7.36
CA ARG A 22 1.64 11.15 7.59
C ARG A 22 0.87 10.92 6.30
N THR A 23 1.30 11.51 5.19
CA THR A 23 0.70 11.21 3.89
C THR A 23 1.04 9.78 3.44
N VAL A 24 2.30 9.35 3.58
CA VAL A 24 2.74 8.00 3.24
C VAL A 24 2.06 6.97 4.15
N ASP A 25 1.95 7.27 5.44
CA ASP A 25 1.22 6.46 6.43
C ASP A 25 -0.25 6.21 6.01
N LEU A 26 -0.96 7.27 5.60
CA LEU A 26 -2.34 7.12 5.11
C LEU A 26 -2.44 6.35 3.79
N MET A 27 -1.42 6.44 2.92
CA MET A 27 -1.36 5.66 1.68
C MET A 27 -1.15 4.17 1.97
N LEU A 28 -0.30 3.83 2.94
CA LEU A 28 -0.09 2.44 3.36
C LEU A 28 -1.34 1.88 4.05
N THR A 29 -1.95 2.66 4.95
CA THR A 29 -3.22 2.31 5.61
C THR A 29 -4.33 2.00 4.60
N TYR A 30 -4.37 2.71 3.47
CA TYR A 30 -5.31 2.44 2.41
C TYR A 30 -5.14 1.04 1.78
N VAL A 31 -3.90 0.57 1.66
CA VAL A 31 -3.58 -0.76 1.13
C VAL A 31 -3.84 -1.83 2.19
N GLU A 32 -3.40 -1.62 3.43
CA GLU A 32 -3.64 -2.53 4.56
C GLU A 32 -5.14 -2.84 4.71
N VAL A 33 -5.97 -1.79 4.80
CA VAL A 33 -7.43 -1.95 4.88
C VAL A 33 -8.01 -2.60 3.63
N GLY A 34 -7.39 -2.40 2.47
CA GLY A 34 -7.80 -3.06 1.23
C GLY A 34 -7.55 -4.56 1.24
N THR A 35 -6.36 -4.98 1.66
CA THR A 35 -5.99 -6.39 1.80
C THR A 35 -6.86 -7.07 2.87
N GLU A 36 -7.03 -6.44 4.04
CA GLU A 36 -7.92 -6.94 5.10
C GLU A 36 -9.37 -7.08 4.61
N PHE A 37 -9.85 -6.14 3.78
CA PHE A 37 -11.19 -6.18 3.21
C PHE A 37 -11.39 -7.42 2.34
N THR A 38 -10.41 -7.78 1.50
CA THR A 38 -10.45 -9.04 0.73
C THR A 38 -10.43 -10.26 1.66
N ASN A 39 -9.54 -10.29 2.65
CA ASN A 39 -9.45 -11.41 3.58
C ASN A 39 -10.74 -11.63 4.39
N THR A 40 -11.49 -10.56 4.65
CA THR A 40 -12.74 -10.61 5.40
C THR A 40 -13.95 -10.99 4.52
N TYR A 41 -14.03 -10.45 3.31
CA TYR A 41 -15.25 -10.52 2.48
C TYR A 41 -15.10 -11.36 1.20
N GLY A 42 -13.91 -11.90 0.94
CA GLY A 42 -13.58 -12.64 -0.26
C GLY A 42 -13.15 -11.74 -1.44
N ASP A 43 -12.98 -12.37 -2.59
CA ASP A 43 -12.52 -11.70 -3.80
C ASP A 43 -13.44 -10.57 -4.27
N ILE A 44 -12.84 -9.46 -4.72
CA ILE A 44 -13.57 -8.25 -5.14
C ILE A 44 -13.65 -8.14 -6.67
N ASP A 45 -12.76 -7.37 -7.29
CA ASP A 45 -12.64 -7.27 -8.76
C ASP A 45 -11.24 -6.78 -9.13
N GLU A 46 -10.87 -6.94 -10.40
CA GLU A 46 -9.57 -6.50 -10.94
C GLU A 46 -9.27 -5.02 -10.66
N LYS A 47 -10.29 -4.16 -10.73
CA LYS A 47 -10.13 -2.70 -10.56
C LYS A 47 -9.78 -2.35 -9.12
N PHE A 48 -10.32 -3.09 -8.17
CA PHE A 48 -9.98 -2.99 -6.76
C PHE A 48 -8.52 -3.32 -6.54
N TYR A 49 -8.04 -4.47 -7.03
CA TYR A 49 -6.64 -4.89 -6.86
C TYR A 49 -5.67 -3.98 -7.60
N SER A 50 -6.01 -3.55 -8.82
CA SER A 50 -5.25 -2.52 -9.55
C SER A 50 -5.10 -1.22 -8.74
N SER A 51 -6.14 -0.86 -7.99
CA SER A 51 -6.15 0.33 -7.14
C SER A 51 -5.29 0.18 -5.89
N MET A 52 -5.21 -1.03 -5.31
CA MET A 52 -4.33 -1.34 -4.18
C MET A 52 -2.88 -1.38 -4.63
N TYR A 53 -2.58 -2.16 -5.66
CA TYR A 53 -1.25 -2.28 -6.25
C TYR A 53 -0.66 -0.91 -6.60
N SER A 54 -1.42 -0.05 -7.32
CA SER A 54 -0.95 1.29 -7.68
C SER A 54 -0.73 2.22 -6.48
N MET A 55 -1.41 1.99 -5.35
CA MET A 55 -1.13 2.75 -4.13
C MET A 55 0.11 2.21 -3.43
N TYR A 56 0.24 0.89 -3.34
CA TYR A 56 1.39 0.23 -2.74
C TYR A 56 2.70 0.58 -3.47
N ASP A 57 2.70 0.52 -4.80
CA ASP A 57 3.81 0.98 -5.66
C ASP A 57 4.27 2.41 -5.31
N LYS A 58 3.35 3.32 -5.02
CA LYS A 58 3.70 4.67 -4.59
C LYS A 58 4.32 4.69 -3.19
N VAL A 59 3.81 3.91 -2.25
CA VAL A 59 4.39 3.83 -0.89
C VAL A 59 5.81 3.26 -0.98
N VAL A 60 6.00 2.17 -1.72
CA VAL A 60 7.31 1.56 -2.01
C VAL A 60 8.25 2.58 -2.64
N THR A 61 7.79 3.31 -3.66
CA THR A 61 8.59 4.35 -4.33
C THR A 61 9.02 5.47 -3.38
N GLU A 62 8.18 5.87 -2.41
CA GLU A 62 8.58 6.87 -1.42
C GLU A 62 9.57 6.30 -0.39
N CYS A 63 9.40 5.03 0.03
CA CYS A 63 10.32 4.36 0.95
C CYS A 63 11.69 4.06 0.31
N GLU A 64 11.74 3.76 -0.99
CA GLU A 64 13.00 3.58 -1.71
C GLU A 64 13.85 4.86 -1.70
N LYS A 65 13.22 6.04 -1.72
CA LYS A 65 13.91 7.33 -1.74
C LYS A 65 14.43 7.78 -0.36
N ASP A 66 13.93 7.19 0.72
CA ASP A 66 14.18 7.64 2.08
C ASP A 66 14.25 6.43 3.04
N GLU A 67 15.47 6.07 3.43
CA GLU A 67 15.75 4.95 4.33
C GLU A 67 15.02 5.10 5.68
N GLU A 68 14.81 6.32 6.18
CA GLU A 68 14.10 6.54 7.45
C GLU A 68 12.59 6.28 7.30
N LEU A 69 12.01 6.59 6.13
CA LEU A 69 10.64 6.15 5.81
C LEU A 69 10.55 4.63 5.71
N PHE A 70 11.53 3.99 5.08
CA PHE A 70 11.57 2.53 5.02
C PHE A 70 11.70 1.90 6.42
N LYS A 71 12.55 2.44 7.31
CA LYS A 71 12.64 1.98 8.70
C LYS A 71 11.31 2.09 9.45
N GLU A 72 10.54 3.15 9.19
CA GLU A 72 9.24 3.34 9.82
C GLU A 72 8.17 2.38 9.27
N PHE A 73 8.20 2.06 7.97
CA PHE A 73 7.11 1.36 7.28
C PHE A 73 7.43 -0.03 6.74
N GLY A 74 8.69 -0.49 6.78
CA GLY A 74 9.16 -1.73 6.18
C GLY A 74 8.41 -2.97 6.69
N ASP A 75 8.26 -3.08 8.01
CA ASP A 75 7.51 -4.19 8.64
C ASP A 75 6.05 -4.22 8.19
N ARG A 76 5.44 -3.05 8.01
CA ARG A 76 4.04 -2.91 7.56
C ARG A 76 3.90 -3.25 6.08
N LEU A 77 4.83 -2.80 5.25
CA LEU A 77 4.90 -3.18 3.83
C LEU A 77 5.00 -4.71 3.69
N TYR A 78 5.92 -5.33 4.43
CA TYR A 78 6.08 -6.77 4.43
C TYR A 78 4.82 -7.50 4.92
N SER A 79 4.18 -6.98 5.98
CA SER A 79 2.93 -7.54 6.50
C SER A 79 1.84 -7.56 5.43
N VAL A 80 1.70 -6.50 4.62
CA VAL A 80 0.77 -6.48 3.49
C VAL A 80 1.09 -7.57 2.46
N VAL A 81 2.37 -7.83 2.18
CA VAL A 81 2.78 -8.93 1.28
C VAL A 81 2.33 -10.27 1.84
N ILE A 82 2.61 -10.55 3.12
CA ILE A 82 2.23 -11.81 3.77
C ILE A 82 0.71 -11.98 3.84
N GLU A 83 -0.01 -10.94 4.21
CA GLU A 83 -1.47 -10.98 4.31
C GLU A 83 -2.17 -11.08 2.96
N SER A 84 -1.46 -10.78 1.86
CA SER A 84 -1.99 -10.94 0.52
C SER A 84 -1.82 -12.37 -0.04
N ASP A 85 -1.11 -13.25 0.66
CA ASP A 85 -0.90 -14.64 0.21
C ASP A 85 -2.24 -15.35 -0.06
N GLY A 86 -2.31 -16.03 -1.20
CA GLY A 86 -3.52 -16.68 -1.69
C GLY A 86 -4.55 -15.74 -2.34
N ILE A 87 -4.37 -14.42 -2.33
CA ILE A 87 -5.23 -13.49 -3.10
C ILE A 87 -4.85 -13.55 -4.58
N GLY A 88 -5.85 -13.75 -5.44
CA GLY A 88 -5.68 -13.90 -6.89
C GLY A 88 -5.32 -12.60 -7.63
N TRP A 89 -5.55 -12.59 -8.94
CA TRP A 89 -5.32 -11.43 -9.83
C TRP A 89 -3.86 -10.98 -9.97
N GLY A 90 -2.91 -11.84 -9.59
CA GLY A 90 -1.49 -11.48 -9.49
C GLY A 90 -1.23 -10.40 -8.43
N TYR A 91 -2.17 -10.19 -7.50
CA TYR A 91 -2.05 -9.16 -6.49
C TYR A 91 -0.90 -9.47 -5.53
N HIS A 92 -0.87 -10.68 -4.96
CA HIS A 92 0.21 -11.12 -4.10
C HIS A 92 1.58 -11.02 -4.78
N ASP A 93 1.71 -11.65 -5.95
CA ASP A 93 2.96 -11.68 -6.72
C ASP A 93 3.46 -10.25 -7.01
N GLY A 94 2.56 -9.36 -7.43
CA GLY A 94 2.91 -7.97 -7.70
C GLY A 94 3.34 -7.19 -6.45
N LEU A 95 2.70 -7.40 -5.30
CA LEU A 95 3.12 -6.76 -4.06
C LEU A 95 4.49 -7.26 -3.59
N ALA A 96 4.74 -8.56 -3.71
CA ALA A 96 6.02 -9.17 -3.40
C ALA A 96 7.13 -8.63 -4.30
N ASP A 97 6.91 -8.58 -5.62
CA ASP A 97 7.87 -8.03 -6.58
C ASP A 97 8.24 -6.57 -6.25
N LEU A 98 7.26 -5.75 -5.91
CA LEU A 98 7.50 -4.36 -5.49
C LEU A 98 8.28 -4.29 -4.18
N TYR A 99 7.90 -5.07 -3.17
CA TYR A 99 8.57 -5.06 -1.87
C TYR A 99 10.05 -5.47 -1.99
N TYR A 100 10.32 -6.59 -2.65
CA TYR A 100 11.68 -7.10 -2.81
C TYR A 100 12.53 -6.29 -3.81
N SER A 101 11.95 -5.31 -4.50
CA SER A 101 12.71 -4.35 -5.31
C SER A 101 13.36 -3.22 -4.51
N ILE A 102 12.97 -3.06 -3.23
CA ILE A 102 13.51 -2.01 -2.35
C ILE A 102 14.96 -2.33 -1.98
N SER A 103 15.86 -1.38 -2.16
CA SER A 103 17.31 -1.55 -1.92
C SER A 103 17.67 -1.77 -0.45
N TRP A 104 16.75 -1.44 0.46
CA TRP A 104 16.89 -1.54 1.91
C TRP A 104 16.43 -2.89 2.50
N VAL A 105 15.81 -3.74 1.68
CA VAL A 105 15.36 -5.07 2.11
C VAL A 105 16.56 -6.02 2.13
N GLU A 106 16.80 -6.66 3.29
CA GLU A 106 17.87 -7.65 3.49
C GLU A 106 17.50 -9.06 3.04
#